data_AF-A0A914X6L6-F1
#
_entry.id   AF-A0A914X6L6-F1
#
_cell.length_a   1.000
_cell.length_b   1.000
_cell.length_c   1.000
_cell.angle_alpha   90.00
_cell.angle_beta   90.00
_cell.angle_gamma   90.00
#
_symmetry.space_group_name_H-M   'P 1'
#
loop_
_entity.id
_entity.type
_entity.pdbx_description
1 polymer ?
#
loop_
_entity_poly.entity_id
_entity_poly.type
_entity_poly.pdbx_seq_one_letter_code
_entity_poly.pdbx_strand_id
1 'polypeptide(L)'
;MECLIQSTISALGFLEGDVYNKEPDCYVCARDLIRYLRNDTPDGLARRLCGERNIVQNDLIPILKSSTDEPQLFDVALRLLINLTQPASALFEGQPPKDRASWQIYAQLVRNLQNSKQAFADVQLFAVLGQRLKAFVELEWENRQEEERLVVERILTLLRYIFAIPNTEQDRQRTATDVNSQDQLIWALLDAKVDEILLFIASRQSEREFHIAVLEIFALILKEHTPSDLALAGEERSAEQKREAEQQLATAVAHEQQKAIAAARRLPARHSNFAGSYTIKGLKAVNATKDVVVGRPINDVDKVAWLEDRKAKRRTPKNRRPFDGSDRTHQSALNVRLRLKELCLRLLETAYNRLMRTAKGLISANNRRDLSMRNSDSHYLFLMRFAMEFRRLANTPLNQVSATVGVEAFHHVQTQLDSYLESARAEKTEAKRHGAKARYAIAAYKESLMTLQWMGQSGSAEDRTKADEITRHIFYVTEYRDLSASVLRKYQPAYLSKAFLRDLVLATHVYLRLLEQSCKAGNIRIVQRKRRRAKPKRKQQK
;
A
#
# COMPACT_ATOMS: atom_id res chain seq x y z
N MET A 1 -15.22 34.34 -11.29
CA MET A 1 -14.01 33.57 -10.91
C MET A 1 -13.78 32.41 -11.88
N GLU A 2 -14.78 31.56 -12.13
CA GLU A 2 -14.68 30.48 -13.12
C GLU A 2 -14.22 30.92 -14.52
N CYS A 3 -14.87 31.94 -15.12
CA CYS A 3 -14.47 32.43 -16.44
C CYS A 3 -13.00 32.91 -16.49
N LEU A 4 -12.53 33.54 -15.40
CA LEU A 4 -11.14 34.00 -15.30
C LEU A 4 -10.17 32.81 -15.32
N ILE A 5 -10.44 31.78 -14.51
CA ILE A 5 -9.61 30.58 -14.45
C ILE A 5 -9.59 29.89 -15.82
N GLN A 6 -10.75 29.76 -16.49
CA GLN A 6 -10.82 29.15 -17.81
C GLN A 6 -10.08 29.97 -18.88
N SER A 7 -10.16 31.30 -18.84
CA SER A 7 -9.36 32.15 -19.74
C SER A 7 -7.86 32.01 -19.47
N THR A 8 -7.45 31.93 -18.20
CA THR A 8 -6.02 31.74 -17.84
C THR A 8 -5.50 30.37 -18.28
N ILE A 9 -6.34 29.31 -18.21
CA ILE A 9 -5.99 27.99 -18.74
C ILE A 9 -5.78 28.05 -20.25
N SER A 10 -6.70 28.70 -20.97
CA SER A 10 -6.63 28.80 -22.43
C SER A 10 -5.42 29.62 -22.89
N ALA A 11 -4.99 30.59 -22.07
CA ALA A 11 -3.83 31.45 -22.33
C ALA A 11 -2.47 30.80 -21.99
N LEU A 12 -2.42 29.50 -21.70
CA LEU A 12 -1.15 28.79 -21.52
C LEU A 12 -0.45 28.50 -22.85
N GLY A 13 -1.22 28.24 -23.90
CA GLY A 13 -0.71 27.77 -25.18
C GLY A 13 -1.57 26.66 -25.78
N PHE A 14 -1.03 26.02 -26.81
CA PHE A 14 -1.67 24.89 -27.46
C PHE A 14 -0.62 23.95 -28.06
N LEU A 15 -0.99 22.69 -28.22
CA LEU A 15 -0.17 21.67 -28.87
C LEU A 15 -0.54 21.59 -30.36
N GLU A 16 0.42 21.86 -31.25
CA GLU A 16 0.27 21.70 -32.69
C GLU A 16 1.22 20.59 -33.18
N GLY A 17 0.67 19.39 -33.42
CA GLY A 17 1.48 18.20 -33.64
C GLY A 17 2.26 17.83 -32.38
N ASP A 18 3.59 17.76 -32.48
CA ASP A 18 4.50 17.47 -31.36
C ASP A 18 5.15 18.72 -30.75
N VAL A 19 4.81 19.92 -31.26
CA VAL A 19 5.38 21.19 -30.79
C VAL A 19 4.35 21.93 -29.94
N TYR A 20 4.76 22.31 -28.73
CA TYR A 20 3.93 23.13 -27.85
C TYR A 20 4.18 24.62 -28.10
N ASN A 21 3.16 25.30 -28.63
CA ASN A 21 3.18 26.73 -28.89
C ASN A 21 2.69 27.47 -27.64
N LYS A 22 3.63 28.01 -26.86
CA LYS A 22 3.32 28.84 -25.69
C LYS A 22 2.79 30.21 -26.11
N GLU A 23 1.79 30.70 -25.39
CA GLU A 23 1.38 32.11 -25.53
C GLU A 23 2.41 33.06 -24.85
N PRO A 24 2.48 34.34 -25.25
CA PRO A 24 3.44 35.30 -24.70
C PRO A 24 3.38 35.41 -23.17
N ASP A 25 2.18 35.28 -22.59
CA ASP A 25 1.93 35.42 -21.16
C ASP A 25 1.94 34.08 -20.40
N CYS A 26 2.37 32.98 -21.02
CA CYS A 26 2.36 31.63 -20.43
C CYS A 26 2.94 31.56 -19.01
N TYR A 27 4.09 32.20 -18.77
CA TYR A 27 4.71 32.27 -17.44
C TYR A 27 3.82 32.96 -16.41
N VAL A 28 3.18 34.08 -16.79
CA VAL A 28 2.28 34.84 -15.93
C VAL A 28 1.02 34.04 -15.64
N CYS A 29 0.43 33.42 -16.67
CA CYS A 29 -0.74 32.56 -16.55
C CYS A 29 -0.50 31.37 -15.62
N ALA A 30 0.63 30.66 -15.77
CA ALA A 30 0.98 29.54 -14.88
C ALA A 30 1.16 30.02 -13.42
N ARG A 31 1.75 31.19 -13.21
CA ARG A 31 1.88 31.80 -11.87
C ARG A 31 0.51 32.20 -11.29
N ASP A 32 -0.40 32.70 -12.11
CA ASP A 32 -1.76 33.07 -11.70
C ASP A 32 -2.60 31.84 -11.35
N LEU A 33 -2.46 30.73 -12.08
CA LEU A 33 -3.07 29.45 -11.72
C LEU A 33 -2.57 28.95 -10.35
N ILE A 34 -1.28 29.08 -10.04
CA ILE A 34 -0.76 28.76 -8.70
C ILE A 34 -1.40 29.66 -7.63
N ARG A 35 -1.60 30.96 -7.92
CA ARG A 35 -2.29 31.88 -7.00
C ARG A 35 -3.75 31.48 -6.79
N TYR A 36 -4.45 31.09 -7.83
CA TYR A 36 -5.83 30.60 -7.74
C TYR A 36 -5.92 29.30 -6.92
N LEU A 37 -4.98 28.36 -7.11
CA LEU A 37 -4.93 27.12 -6.33
C LEU A 37 -4.57 27.35 -4.86
N ARG A 38 -3.77 28.38 -4.55
CA ARG A 38 -3.43 28.74 -3.17
C ARG A 38 -4.62 29.32 -2.42
N ASN A 39 -5.43 30.12 -3.11
CA ASN A 39 -6.62 30.78 -2.57
C ASN A 39 -7.91 30.09 -3.05
N ASP A 40 -7.85 28.77 -3.26
CA ASP A 40 -8.98 28.03 -3.82
C ASP A 40 -10.16 28.03 -2.84
N THR A 41 -11.35 27.91 -3.40
CA THR A 41 -12.57 27.71 -2.63
C THR A 41 -12.52 26.39 -1.84
N PRO A 42 -13.30 26.23 -0.75
CA PRO A 42 -13.42 24.95 -0.05
C PRO A 42 -13.83 23.78 -0.97
N ASP A 43 -14.56 24.09 -2.04
CA ASP A 43 -14.99 23.11 -3.05
C ASP A 43 -13.91 22.81 -4.10
N GLY A 44 -12.73 23.42 -4.00
CA GLY A 44 -11.62 23.23 -4.91
C GLY A 44 -11.93 23.62 -6.36
N LEU A 45 -12.68 24.71 -6.59
CA LEU A 45 -13.09 25.17 -7.92
C LEU A 45 -11.93 25.26 -8.91
N ALA A 46 -10.82 25.94 -8.55
CA ALA A 46 -9.69 26.10 -9.44
C ALA A 46 -9.05 24.74 -9.78
N ARG A 47 -8.86 23.90 -8.77
CA ARG A 47 -8.33 22.54 -8.95
C ARG A 47 -9.23 21.66 -9.82
N ARG A 48 -10.55 21.75 -9.66
CA ARG A 48 -11.53 21.01 -10.45
C ARG A 48 -11.48 21.44 -11.91
N LEU A 49 -11.53 22.74 -12.19
CA LEU A 49 -11.47 23.28 -13.56
C LEU A 49 -10.17 22.88 -14.28
N CYS A 50 -9.02 23.01 -13.62
CA CYS A 50 -7.73 22.56 -14.15
C CYS A 50 -7.73 21.05 -14.47
N GLY A 51 -8.32 20.24 -13.58
CA GLY A 51 -8.40 18.80 -13.75
C GLY A 51 -9.40 18.35 -14.83
N GLU A 52 -10.53 19.04 -14.97
CA GLU A 52 -11.56 18.77 -16.00
C GLU A 52 -11.02 19.06 -17.41
N ARG A 53 -10.18 20.09 -17.55
CA ARG A 53 -9.48 20.42 -18.80
C ARG A 53 -8.21 19.59 -19.03
N ASN A 54 -7.83 18.77 -18.05
CA ASN A 54 -6.61 17.95 -18.06
C ASN A 54 -5.36 18.72 -18.50
N ILE A 55 -5.16 19.92 -17.93
CA ILE A 55 -4.02 20.80 -18.29
C ILE A 55 -2.67 20.14 -17.99
N VAL A 56 -2.64 19.12 -17.14
CA VAL A 56 -1.46 18.30 -16.89
C VAL A 56 -0.97 17.65 -18.19
N GLN A 57 -1.88 16.98 -18.92
CA GLN A 57 -1.56 16.32 -20.17
C GLN A 57 -1.38 17.31 -21.32
N ASN A 58 -2.28 18.29 -21.40
CA ASN A 58 -2.40 19.13 -22.59
C ASN A 58 -1.37 20.27 -22.62
N ASP A 59 -0.95 20.77 -21.45
CA ASP A 59 -0.11 21.97 -21.34
C ASP A 59 1.17 21.72 -20.53
N LEU A 60 1.03 21.28 -19.27
CA LEU A 60 2.15 21.29 -18.32
C LEU A 60 3.25 20.27 -18.66
N ILE A 61 2.89 19.05 -19.07
CA ILE A 61 3.88 18.05 -19.50
C ILE A 61 4.60 18.53 -20.77
N PRO A 62 3.91 18.97 -21.84
CA PRO A 62 4.56 19.60 -22.98
C PRO A 62 5.47 20.78 -22.64
N ILE A 63 5.02 21.70 -21.77
CA ILE A 63 5.83 22.84 -21.30
C ILE A 63 7.11 22.36 -20.61
N LEU A 64 7.03 21.37 -19.72
CA LEU A 64 8.24 20.85 -19.06
C LEU A 64 9.23 20.23 -20.04
N LYS A 65 8.75 19.58 -21.11
CA LYS A 65 9.61 19.03 -22.15
C LYS A 65 10.28 20.12 -22.99
N SER A 66 9.55 21.18 -23.36
CA SER A 66 10.08 22.25 -24.22
C SER A 66 10.91 23.30 -23.48
N SER A 67 10.63 23.55 -22.19
CA SER A 67 11.24 24.65 -21.41
C SER A 67 12.59 24.31 -20.76
N THR A 68 13.37 23.41 -21.36
CA THR A 68 14.64 22.97 -20.76
C THR A 68 15.64 24.13 -20.65
N ASP A 69 15.59 25.08 -21.60
CA ASP A 69 16.43 26.28 -21.61
C ASP A 69 15.82 27.47 -20.84
N GLU A 70 14.59 27.35 -20.35
CA GLU A 70 13.87 28.43 -19.64
C GLU A 70 13.63 28.06 -18.17
N PRO A 71 14.63 28.24 -17.27
CA PRO A 71 14.57 27.73 -15.91
C PRO A 71 13.39 28.29 -15.09
N GLN A 72 13.01 29.55 -15.33
CA GLN A 72 11.88 30.18 -14.65
C GLN A 72 10.53 29.57 -15.05
N LEU A 73 10.34 29.30 -16.34
CA LEU A 73 9.12 28.66 -16.85
C LEU A 73 9.04 27.21 -16.38
N PHE A 74 10.16 26.48 -16.44
CA PHE A 74 10.27 25.12 -15.91
C PHE A 74 9.89 25.06 -14.43
N ASP A 75 10.43 25.95 -13.59
CA ASP A 75 10.12 25.96 -12.16
C ASP A 75 8.64 26.22 -11.88
N VAL A 76 8.06 27.22 -12.54
CA VAL A 76 6.64 27.55 -12.36
C VAL A 76 5.73 26.42 -12.85
N ALA A 77 6.03 25.82 -14.00
CA ALA A 77 5.31 24.67 -14.53
C ALA A 77 5.41 23.46 -13.58
N LEU A 78 6.61 23.17 -13.05
CA LEU A 78 6.85 22.09 -12.09
C LEU A 78 6.06 22.32 -10.80
N ARG A 79 6.05 23.54 -10.27
CA ARG A 79 5.28 23.89 -9.06
C ARG A 79 3.78 23.76 -9.27
N LEU A 80 3.27 24.19 -10.42
CA LEU A 80 1.86 24.04 -10.78
C LEU A 80 1.48 22.57 -10.92
N LEU A 81 2.33 21.78 -11.59
CA LEU A 81 2.15 20.34 -11.77
C LEU A 81 2.13 19.59 -10.44
N ILE A 82 3.06 19.90 -9.52
CA ILE A 82 3.08 19.34 -8.16
C ILE A 82 1.80 19.69 -7.42
N ASN A 83 1.36 20.94 -7.52
CA ASN A 83 0.13 21.38 -6.86
C ASN A 83 -1.07 20.56 -7.34
N LEU A 84 -1.24 20.42 -8.66
CA LEU A 84 -2.36 19.68 -9.27
C LEU A 84 -2.32 18.18 -9.04
N THR A 85 -1.13 17.60 -8.84
CA THR A 85 -0.94 16.16 -8.58
C THR A 85 -1.02 15.77 -7.11
N GLN A 86 -1.20 16.73 -6.19
CA GLN A 86 -1.41 16.44 -4.77
C GLN A 86 -2.58 15.46 -4.57
N PRO A 87 -2.47 14.51 -3.61
CA PRO A 87 -3.58 13.61 -3.29
C PRO A 87 -4.84 14.40 -2.97
N ALA A 88 -6.01 13.94 -3.44
CA ALA A 88 -7.28 14.62 -3.21
C ALA A 88 -7.59 14.88 -1.72
N SER A 89 -7.02 14.08 -0.81
CA SER A 89 -7.12 14.29 0.64
C SER A 89 -6.43 15.57 1.13
N ALA A 90 -5.50 16.15 0.37
CA ALA A 90 -4.81 17.39 0.74
C ALA A 90 -5.78 18.58 0.85
N LEU A 91 -6.80 18.64 -0.02
CA LEU A 91 -7.87 19.64 0.07
C LEU A 91 -8.65 19.55 1.39
N PHE A 92 -8.71 18.35 1.99
CA PHE A 92 -9.45 18.06 3.22
C PHE A 92 -8.51 17.89 4.43
N GLU A 93 -7.33 18.52 4.42
CA GLU A 93 -6.34 18.47 5.51
C GLU A 93 -5.89 17.03 5.91
N GLY A 94 -6.01 16.09 4.98
CA GLY A 94 -5.72 14.68 5.19
C GLY A 94 -6.79 13.92 5.97
N GLN A 95 -7.99 14.50 6.15
CA GLN A 95 -9.17 13.90 6.77
C GLN A 95 -10.14 13.37 5.70
N PRO A 96 -10.94 12.33 5.99
CA PRO A 96 -11.97 11.88 5.07
C PRO A 96 -13.13 12.89 4.99
N PRO A 97 -13.79 13.04 3.82
CA PRO A 97 -14.96 13.90 3.68
C PRO A 97 -16.09 13.51 4.65
N LYS A 98 -16.81 14.50 5.19
CA LYS A 98 -17.86 14.30 6.20
C LYS A 98 -19.25 14.15 5.59
N ASP A 99 -19.57 14.97 4.59
CA ASP A 99 -20.89 15.09 3.96
C ASP A 99 -20.88 14.55 2.52
N ARG A 100 -22.07 14.36 1.95
CA ARG A 100 -22.24 13.76 0.61
C ARG A 100 -21.67 14.65 -0.50
N ALA A 101 -21.77 15.98 -0.40
CA ALA A 101 -21.27 16.88 -1.42
C ALA A 101 -19.74 16.87 -1.45
N SER A 102 -19.08 16.96 -0.29
CA SER A 102 -17.63 16.82 -0.18
C SER A 102 -17.13 15.47 -0.70
N TRP A 103 -17.89 14.38 -0.51
CA TRP A 103 -17.56 13.07 -1.10
C TRP A 103 -17.64 13.07 -2.64
N GLN A 104 -18.56 13.81 -3.24
CA GLN A 104 -18.65 13.96 -4.70
C GLN A 104 -17.45 14.75 -5.23
N ILE A 105 -17.08 15.84 -4.56
CA ILE A 105 -15.89 16.64 -4.90
C ILE A 105 -14.63 15.78 -4.79
N TYR A 106 -14.47 15.05 -3.68
CA TYR A 106 -13.34 14.14 -3.50
C TYR A 106 -13.25 13.09 -4.61
N ALA A 107 -14.37 12.46 -4.96
CA ALA A 107 -14.42 11.46 -6.03
C ALA A 107 -14.08 12.07 -7.40
N GLN A 108 -14.54 13.30 -7.67
CA GLN A 108 -14.21 14.03 -8.89
C GLN A 108 -12.72 14.34 -8.98
N LEU A 109 -12.12 14.84 -7.89
CA LEU A 109 -10.68 15.13 -7.85
C LEU A 109 -9.83 13.87 -8.05
N VAL A 110 -10.21 12.74 -7.43
CA VAL A 110 -9.54 11.45 -7.67
C VAL A 110 -9.67 11.03 -9.13
N ARG A 111 -10.83 11.22 -9.76
CA ARG A 111 -11.03 10.93 -11.18
C ARG A 111 -10.15 11.80 -12.08
N ASN A 112 -10.02 13.09 -11.77
CA ASN A 112 -9.16 14.00 -12.52
C ASN A 112 -7.68 13.58 -12.44
N LEU A 113 -7.20 13.19 -11.25
CA LEU A 113 -5.85 12.63 -11.07
C LEU A 113 -5.66 11.32 -11.85
N GLN A 114 -6.68 10.46 -11.84
CA GLN A 114 -6.67 9.20 -12.60
C GLN A 114 -6.56 9.43 -14.11
N ASN A 115 -7.26 10.43 -14.63
CA ASN A 115 -7.22 10.79 -16.04
C ASN A 115 -5.84 11.32 -16.46
N SER A 116 -5.15 12.06 -15.59
CA SER A 116 -3.80 12.56 -15.88
C SER A 116 -2.69 11.52 -15.68
N LYS A 117 -2.95 10.42 -14.96
CA LYS A 117 -1.95 9.39 -14.64
C LYS A 117 -1.23 8.85 -15.87
N GLN A 118 -1.97 8.55 -16.93
CA GLN A 118 -1.41 7.96 -18.15
C GLN A 118 -0.49 8.94 -18.89
N ALA A 119 -0.75 10.25 -18.79
CA ALA A 119 0.09 11.27 -19.43
C ALA A 119 1.50 11.32 -18.83
N PHE A 120 1.67 10.91 -17.57
CA PHE A 120 2.98 10.83 -16.94
C PHE A 120 3.84 9.65 -17.43
N ALA A 121 3.27 8.68 -18.16
CA ALA A 121 4.01 7.56 -18.72
C ALA A 121 4.77 7.96 -20.00
N ASP A 122 5.53 9.05 -19.91
CA ASP A 122 6.31 9.64 -20.98
C ASP A 122 7.81 9.56 -20.63
N VAL A 123 8.58 8.85 -21.45
CA VAL A 123 10.03 8.65 -21.25
C VAL A 123 10.80 9.97 -21.30
N GLN A 124 10.41 10.89 -22.20
CA GLN A 124 11.07 12.19 -22.33
C GLN A 124 10.85 13.06 -21.09
N LEU A 125 9.64 13.03 -20.52
CA LEU A 125 9.35 13.74 -19.26
C LEU A 125 10.28 13.23 -18.14
N PHE A 126 10.38 11.91 -17.95
CA PHE A 126 11.28 11.36 -16.95
C PHE A 126 12.75 11.66 -17.25
N ALA A 127 13.16 11.69 -18.52
CA ALA A 127 14.52 12.04 -18.92
C ALA A 127 14.87 13.50 -18.56
N VAL A 128 13.97 14.45 -18.81
CA VAL A 128 14.15 15.87 -18.43
C VAL A 128 14.25 16.01 -16.90
N LEU A 129 13.35 15.36 -16.15
CA LEU A 129 13.41 15.35 -14.69
C LEU A 129 14.71 14.69 -14.18
N GLY A 130 15.12 13.59 -14.78
CA GLY A 130 16.34 12.86 -14.47
C GLY A 130 17.60 13.71 -14.73
N GLN A 131 17.65 14.44 -15.84
CA GLN A 131 18.77 15.34 -16.15
C GLN A 131 18.95 16.42 -15.08
N ARG A 132 17.86 17.02 -14.60
CA ARG A 132 17.91 18.03 -13.52
C ARG A 132 18.36 17.43 -12.19
N LEU A 133 17.88 16.23 -11.84
CA LEU A 133 18.36 15.51 -10.65
C LEU A 133 19.85 15.18 -10.75
N LYS A 134 20.27 14.66 -11.90
CA LYS A 134 21.67 14.28 -12.16
C LYS A 134 22.60 15.48 -12.06
N ALA A 135 22.25 16.60 -12.69
CA ALA A 135 23.04 17.83 -12.64
C ALA A 135 23.32 18.28 -11.21
N PHE A 136 22.31 18.32 -10.33
CA PHE A 136 22.49 18.70 -8.93
C PHE A 136 23.38 17.71 -8.17
N VAL A 137 23.19 16.42 -8.41
CA VAL A 137 23.85 15.34 -7.68
C VAL A 137 25.33 15.18 -8.08
N GLU A 138 25.69 15.59 -9.29
CA GLU A 138 27.06 15.67 -9.79
C GLU A 138 27.84 16.86 -9.25
N LEU A 139 27.16 17.93 -8.81
CA LEU A 139 27.82 19.08 -8.18
C LEU A 139 28.42 18.71 -6.81
N GLU A 140 29.61 19.26 -6.55
CA GLU A 140 30.20 19.27 -5.22
C GLU A 140 29.35 20.09 -4.25
N TRP A 141 29.38 19.72 -2.96
CA TRP A 141 28.50 20.31 -1.95
C TRP A 141 28.66 21.83 -1.80
N GLU A 142 29.85 22.38 -2.10
CA GLU A 142 30.16 23.81 -2.04
C GLU A 142 29.51 24.63 -3.16
N ASN A 143 29.27 23.99 -4.31
CA ASN A 143 28.73 24.63 -5.50
C ASN A 143 27.20 24.55 -5.56
N ARG A 144 26.57 23.80 -4.65
CA ARG A 144 25.13 23.57 -4.64
C ARG A 144 24.39 24.80 -4.13
N GLN A 145 23.53 25.35 -4.98
CA GLN A 145 22.67 26.46 -4.60
C GLN A 145 21.38 25.95 -3.96
N GLU A 146 20.84 26.75 -3.03
CA GLU A 146 19.56 26.47 -2.38
C GLU A 146 18.41 26.38 -3.39
N GLU A 147 18.44 27.18 -4.45
CA GLU A 147 17.43 27.15 -5.52
C GLU A 147 17.42 25.80 -6.25
N GLU A 148 18.59 25.24 -6.54
CA GLU A 148 18.72 23.93 -7.20
C GLU A 148 18.28 22.80 -6.25
N ARG A 149 18.60 22.92 -4.97
CA ARG A 149 18.14 22.00 -3.92
C ARG A 149 16.61 21.94 -3.87
N LEU A 150 15.94 23.09 -3.93
CA LEU A 150 14.47 23.17 -3.96
C LEU A 150 13.88 22.55 -5.22
N VAL A 151 14.55 22.67 -6.37
CA VAL A 151 14.13 21.99 -7.61
C VAL A 151 14.20 20.47 -7.44
N VAL A 152 15.27 19.93 -6.85
CA VAL A 152 15.38 18.50 -6.56
C VAL A 152 14.27 18.03 -5.61
N GLU A 153 14.02 18.74 -4.52
CA GLU A 153 12.91 18.41 -3.59
C GLU A 153 11.55 18.39 -4.31
N ARG A 154 11.32 19.35 -5.22
CA ARG A 154 10.11 19.45 -6.04
C ARG A 154 9.99 18.25 -6.98
N ILE A 155 11.06 17.87 -7.69
CA ILE A 155 11.05 16.70 -8.58
C ILE A 155 10.75 15.42 -7.79
N LEU A 156 11.41 15.19 -6.66
CA LEU A 156 11.15 14.02 -5.82
C LEU A 156 9.71 14.02 -5.26
N THR A 157 9.16 15.19 -4.94
CA THR A 157 7.75 15.32 -4.53
C THR A 157 6.79 14.99 -5.66
N LEU A 158 7.07 15.44 -6.89
CA LEU A 158 6.29 15.10 -8.07
C LEU A 158 6.29 13.58 -8.31
N LEU A 159 7.47 12.94 -8.27
CA LEU A 159 7.59 11.49 -8.43
C LEU A 159 6.74 10.74 -7.39
N ARG A 160 6.81 11.14 -6.11
CA ARG A 160 5.97 10.57 -5.05
C ARG A 160 4.48 10.71 -5.35
N TYR A 161 4.05 11.87 -5.85
CA TYR A 161 2.65 12.10 -6.17
C TYR A 161 2.18 11.27 -7.37
N ILE A 162 2.96 11.23 -8.46
CA ILE A 162 2.66 10.43 -9.65
C ILE A 162 2.43 8.96 -9.29
N PHE A 163 3.37 8.33 -8.57
CA PHE A 163 3.25 6.92 -8.18
C PHE A 163 2.19 6.67 -7.09
N ALA A 164 1.74 7.72 -6.38
CA ALA A 164 0.66 7.62 -5.41
C ALA A 164 -0.74 7.74 -6.03
N ILE A 165 -0.87 8.16 -7.29
CA ILE A 165 -2.17 8.25 -7.98
C ILE A 165 -2.79 6.84 -8.06
N PRO A 166 -4.03 6.65 -7.58
CA PRO A 166 -4.67 5.34 -7.60
C PRO A 166 -5.00 4.90 -9.03
N ASN A 167 -4.82 3.61 -9.34
CA ASN A 167 -5.19 3.05 -10.65
C ASN A 167 -6.68 3.25 -10.99
N THR A 168 -6.96 3.44 -12.28
CA THR A 168 -8.32 3.56 -12.84
C THR A 168 -9.11 2.26 -12.63
N GLU A 169 -10.42 2.27 -12.84
CA GLU A 169 -11.21 1.02 -12.81
C GLU A 169 -10.88 0.10 -13.99
N GLN A 170 -10.51 0.66 -15.14
CA GLN A 170 -10.08 -0.11 -16.30
C GLN A 170 -8.78 -0.87 -16.02
N ASP A 171 -7.81 -0.23 -15.36
CA ASP A 171 -6.58 -0.89 -14.90
C ASP A 171 -6.86 -2.08 -13.96
N ARG A 172 -8.03 -2.10 -13.29
CA ARG A 172 -8.41 -3.19 -12.36
C ARG A 172 -9.06 -4.38 -13.05
N GLN A 173 -9.56 -4.20 -14.28
CA GLN A 173 -10.22 -5.26 -15.04
C GLN A 173 -9.26 -5.92 -16.06
N ARG A 174 -8.00 -5.48 -16.09
CA ARG A 174 -6.97 -5.98 -16.98
C ARG A 174 -6.51 -7.38 -16.60
N THR A 175 -6.14 -8.16 -17.60
CA THR A 175 -5.57 -9.51 -17.41
C THR A 175 -4.10 -9.41 -17.01
N ALA A 176 -3.51 -10.49 -16.45
CA ALA A 176 -2.12 -10.51 -15.97
C ALA A 176 -1.06 -10.29 -17.08
N THR A 177 -1.47 -10.26 -18.34
CA THR A 177 -0.62 -9.96 -19.50
C THR A 177 -0.69 -8.51 -19.95
N ASP A 178 -1.70 -7.76 -19.51
CA ASP A 178 -1.92 -6.39 -19.96
C ASP A 178 -1.08 -5.41 -19.12
N VAL A 179 -0.39 -4.50 -19.79
CA VAL A 179 0.37 -3.43 -19.13
C VAL A 179 -0.60 -2.42 -18.56
N ASN A 180 -0.66 -2.23 -17.24
CA ASN A 180 -1.51 -1.22 -16.61
C ASN A 180 -0.84 0.17 -16.59
N SER A 181 -1.58 1.22 -16.20
CA SER A 181 -1.01 2.58 -16.10
C SER A 181 0.21 2.68 -15.16
N GLN A 182 0.24 1.90 -14.07
CA GLN A 182 1.38 1.86 -13.14
C GLN A 182 2.63 1.26 -13.80
N ASP A 183 2.49 0.18 -14.55
CA ASP A 183 3.55 -0.52 -15.26
C ASP A 183 4.14 0.37 -16.35
N GLN A 184 3.31 1.15 -17.05
CA GLN A 184 3.79 2.13 -18.03
C GLN A 184 4.65 3.22 -17.37
N LEU A 185 4.24 3.71 -16.20
CA LEU A 185 5.04 4.68 -15.42
C LEU A 185 6.38 4.09 -14.95
N ILE A 186 6.33 2.85 -14.44
CA ILE A 186 7.54 2.13 -14.02
C ILE A 186 8.47 1.96 -15.22
N TRP A 187 7.93 1.54 -16.37
CA TRP A 187 8.70 1.37 -17.59
C TRP A 187 9.34 2.67 -18.05
N ALA A 188 8.59 3.78 -18.09
CA ALA A 188 9.12 5.08 -18.48
C ALA A 188 10.22 5.58 -17.54
N LEU A 189 10.06 5.40 -16.23
CA LEU A 189 11.07 5.75 -15.22
C LEU A 189 12.37 4.96 -15.41
N LEU A 190 12.25 3.65 -15.67
CA LEU A 190 13.39 2.74 -15.86
C LEU A 190 14.08 2.93 -17.21
N ASP A 191 13.35 3.33 -18.25
CA ASP A 191 13.92 3.62 -19.57
C ASP A 191 14.70 4.94 -19.55
N ALA A 192 14.16 5.95 -18.86
CA ALA A 192 14.82 7.23 -18.61
C ALA A 192 15.97 7.18 -17.59
N LYS A 193 16.31 6.01 -17.04
CA LYS A 193 17.40 5.79 -16.08
C LYS A 193 17.33 6.61 -14.79
N VAL A 194 16.12 7.05 -14.42
CA VAL A 194 15.90 7.81 -13.17
C VAL A 194 16.10 6.92 -11.95
N ASP A 195 15.86 5.62 -12.07
CA ASP A 195 16.13 4.63 -11.02
C ASP A 195 17.61 4.59 -10.62
N GLU A 196 18.53 4.74 -11.57
CA GLU A 196 19.97 4.76 -11.29
C GLU A 196 20.37 6.00 -10.48
N ILE A 197 19.74 7.14 -10.76
CA ILE A 197 19.93 8.39 -10.01
C ILE A 197 19.35 8.26 -8.60
N LEU A 198 18.17 7.65 -8.45
CA LEU A 198 17.56 7.40 -7.13
C LEU A 198 18.42 6.44 -6.28
N LEU A 199 18.96 5.38 -6.90
CA LEU A 199 19.92 4.47 -6.23
C LEU A 199 21.18 5.22 -5.79
N PHE A 200 21.71 6.09 -6.65
CA PHE A 200 22.88 6.89 -6.32
C PHE A 200 22.64 7.81 -5.13
N ILE A 201 21.52 8.55 -5.12
CA ILE A 201 21.09 9.38 -3.98
C ILE A 201 21.00 8.53 -2.71
N ALA A 202 20.33 7.37 -2.77
CA ALA A 202 20.15 6.48 -1.63
C ALA A 202 21.47 5.86 -1.10
N SER A 203 22.49 5.72 -1.95
CA SER A 203 23.79 5.13 -1.61
C SER A 203 24.75 6.11 -0.92
N ARG A 204 24.55 7.43 -1.06
CA ARG A 204 25.43 8.47 -0.54
C ARG A 204 25.02 8.96 0.83
N GLN A 205 25.99 9.38 1.65
CA GLN A 205 25.69 9.98 2.96
C GLN A 205 25.39 11.47 2.88
N SER A 206 25.99 12.16 1.90
CA SER A 206 25.78 13.59 1.65
C SER A 206 24.31 13.90 1.34
N GLU A 207 23.63 12.99 0.65
CA GLU A 207 22.26 13.18 0.18
C GLU A 207 21.19 12.77 1.21
N ARG A 208 21.57 12.69 2.49
CA ARG A 208 20.71 12.21 3.59
C ARG A 208 19.35 12.90 3.63
N GLU A 209 19.27 14.18 3.29
CA GLU A 209 18.03 14.96 3.28
C GLU A 209 16.96 14.37 2.33
N PHE A 210 17.37 13.75 1.22
CA PHE A 210 16.45 13.19 0.23
C PHE A 210 16.05 11.73 0.51
N HIS A 211 16.68 11.07 1.50
CA HIS A 211 16.51 9.63 1.72
C HIS A 211 15.07 9.22 2.01
N ILE A 212 14.29 10.02 2.75
CA ILE A 212 12.89 9.66 3.00
C ILE A 212 12.09 9.75 1.69
N ALA A 213 12.31 10.77 0.88
CA ALA A 213 11.60 10.91 -0.39
C ALA A 213 11.92 9.75 -1.34
N VAL A 214 13.20 9.37 -1.46
CA VAL A 214 13.64 8.22 -2.28
C VAL A 214 13.07 6.91 -1.75
N LEU A 215 13.07 6.70 -0.42
CA LEU A 215 12.46 5.51 0.19
C LEU A 215 10.97 5.41 -0.17
N GLU A 216 10.23 6.52 -0.12
CA GLU A 216 8.82 6.53 -0.48
C GLU A 216 8.59 6.23 -1.96
N ILE A 217 9.43 6.75 -2.85
CA ILE A 217 9.37 6.45 -4.29
C ILE A 217 9.55 4.95 -4.52
N PHE A 218 10.60 4.33 -3.94
CA PHE A 218 10.79 2.87 -4.06
C PHE A 218 9.63 2.07 -3.47
N ALA A 219 9.11 2.49 -2.31
CA ALA A 219 7.95 1.84 -1.71
C ALA A 219 6.70 1.93 -2.59
N LEU A 220 6.48 3.07 -3.28
CA LEU A 220 5.34 3.28 -4.17
C LEU A 220 5.50 2.52 -5.50
N ILE A 221 6.71 2.45 -6.06
CA ILE A 221 7.02 1.65 -7.25
C ILE A 221 6.68 0.17 -7.00
N LEU A 222 7.04 -0.36 -5.82
CA LEU A 222 6.89 -1.77 -5.47
C LEU A 222 5.54 -2.12 -4.81
N LYS A 223 4.70 -1.13 -4.51
CA LYS A 223 3.51 -1.28 -3.65
C LYS A 223 2.52 -2.33 -4.12
N GLU A 224 2.34 -2.44 -5.43
CA GLU A 224 1.35 -3.33 -6.05
C GLU A 224 1.94 -4.71 -6.40
N HIS A 225 3.26 -4.89 -6.26
CA HIS A 225 3.93 -6.14 -6.61
C HIS A 225 4.10 -7.04 -5.39
N THR A 226 4.04 -8.34 -5.61
CA THR A 226 4.46 -9.30 -4.59
C THR A 226 5.96 -9.62 -4.73
N PRO A 227 6.72 -9.74 -3.62
CA PRO A 227 8.13 -10.11 -3.69
C PRO A 227 8.36 -11.44 -4.40
N SER A 228 7.43 -12.40 -4.26
CA SER A 228 7.52 -13.70 -4.93
C SER A 228 7.43 -13.61 -6.45
N ASP A 229 6.55 -12.77 -6.98
CA ASP A 229 6.36 -12.63 -8.43
C ASP A 229 7.57 -11.99 -9.11
N LEU A 230 8.32 -11.16 -8.37
CA LEU A 230 9.53 -10.49 -8.83
C LEU A 230 10.78 -11.35 -8.63
N ALA A 231 10.96 -11.99 -7.47
CA ALA A 231 12.12 -12.83 -7.20
C ALA A 231 12.20 -14.01 -8.19
N LEU A 232 11.05 -14.65 -8.47
CA LEU A 232 10.95 -15.79 -9.39
C LEU A 232 10.78 -15.35 -10.87
N ALA A 233 10.84 -14.05 -11.16
CA ALA A 233 10.73 -13.58 -12.54
C ALA A 233 11.93 -14.04 -13.38
N GLY A 234 11.63 -14.58 -14.57
CA GLY A 234 12.64 -15.08 -15.51
C GLY A 234 13.15 -16.49 -15.23
N GLU A 235 12.78 -17.09 -14.09
CA GLU A 235 13.13 -18.49 -13.82
C GLU A 235 12.18 -19.41 -14.60
N GLU A 236 12.75 -20.30 -15.41
CA GLU A 236 11.96 -21.37 -16.01
C GLU A 236 11.43 -22.27 -14.91
N ARG A 237 10.11 -22.29 -14.75
CA ARG A 237 9.47 -23.27 -13.86
C ARG A 237 9.91 -24.66 -14.28
N SER A 238 10.43 -25.43 -13.33
CA SER A 238 10.70 -26.86 -13.52
C SER A 238 9.44 -27.54 -14.08
N ALA A 239 9.61 -28.59 -14.88
CA ALA A 239 8.49 -29.37 -15.42
C ALA A 239 7.53 -29.82 -14.30
N GLU A 240 8.07 -30.10 -13.11
CA GLU A 240 7.29 -30.46 -11.92
C GLU A 240 6.46 -29.29 -11.38
N GLN A 241 7.05 -28.09 -11.28
CA GLN A 241 6.33 -26.88 -10.85
C GLN A 241 5.24 -26.46 -11.85
N LYS A 242 5.46 -26.67 -13.15
CA LYS A 242 4.43 -26.46 -14.19
C LYS A 242 3.27 -27.43 -13.99
N ARG A 243 3.55 -28.71 -13.80
CA ARG A 243 2.55 -29.75 -13.54
C ARG A 243 1.77 -29.48 -12.25
N GLU A 244 2.44 -29.09 -11.17
CA GLU A 244 1.78 -28.71 -9.91
C GLU A 244 0.87 -27.50 -10.08
N ALA A 245 1.33 -26.47 -10.80
CA ALA A 245 0.51 -25.29 -11.09
C ALA A 245 -0.71 -25.63 -11.96
N GLU A 246 -0.56 -26.50 -12.96
CA GLU A 246 -1.68 -27.00 -13.78
C GLU A 246 -2.68 -27.81 -12.94
N GLN A 247 -2.20 -28.65 -12.02
CA GLN A 247 -3.05 -29.38 -11.08
C GLN A 247 -3.79 -28.44 -10.12
N GLN A 248 -3.11 -27.40 -9.59
CA GLN A 248 -3.74 -26.39 -8.75
C GLN A 248 -4.80 -25.58 -9.53
N LEU A 249 -4.53 -25.24 -10.79
CA LEU A 249 -5.49 -24.57 -11.65
C LEU A 249 -6.69 -25.49 -11.94
N ALA A 250 -6.46 -26.74 -12.30
CA ALA A 250 -7.52 -27.71 -12.57
C ALA A 250 -8.41 -27.93 -11.34
N THR A 251 -7.83 -28.05 -10.14
CA THR A 251 -8.60 -28.17 -8.90
C THR A 251 -9.38 -26.90 -8.56
N ALA A 252 -8.81 -25.72 -8.79
CA ALA A 252 -9.51 -24.45 -8.60
C ALA A 252 -10.71 -24.30 -9.56
N VAL A 253 -10.51 -24.62 -10.85
CA VAL A 253 -11.56 -24.61 -11.88
C VAL A 253 -12.64 -25.62 -11.55
N ALA A 254 -12.28 -26.85 -11.16
CA ALA A 254 -13.25 -27.87 -10.77
C ALA A 254 -14.09 -27.43 -9.56
N HIS A 255 -13.48 -26.81 -8.55
CA HIS A 255 -14.20 -26.29 -7.39
C HIS A 255 -15.10 -25.09 -7.75
N GLU A 256 -14.69 -24.22 -8.67
CA GLU A 256 -15.53 -23.13 -9.17
C GLU A 256 -16.71 -23.65 -10.00
N GLN A 257 -16.47 -24.61 -10.90
CA GLN A 257 -17.52 -25.30 -11.64
C GLN A 257 -18.49 -26.00 -10.68
N GLN A 258 -18.00 -26.68 -9.64
CA GLN A 258 -18.85 -27.32 -8.65
C GLN A 258 -19.69 -26.31 -7.87
N LYS A 259 -19.14 -25.14 -7.53
CA LYS A 259 -19.90 -24.02 -6.94
C LYS A 259 -20.93 -23.47 -7.90
N ALA A 260 -20.60 -23.29 -9.18
CA ALA A 260 -21.51 -22.81 -10.20
C ALA A 260 -22.67 -23.79 -10.42
N ILE A 261 -22.38 -25.10 -10.49
CA ILE A 261 -23.39 -26.16 -10.57
C ILE A 261 -24.24 -26.20 -9.30
N ALA A 262 -23.63 -26.10 -8.11
CA ALA A 262 -24.38 -26.06 -6.86
C ALA A 262 -25.25 -24.80 -6.74
N ALA A 263 -24.82 -23.65 -7.26
CA ALA A 263 -25.61 -22.43 -7.34
C ALA A 263 -26.75 -22.57 -8.36
N ALA A 264 -26.48 -23.14 -9.53
CA ALA A 264 -27.47 -23.45 -10.55
C ALA A 264 -28.55 -24.43 -10.03
N ARG A 265 -28.15 -25.45 -9.26
CA ARG A 265 -29.08 -26.38 -8.58
C ARG A 265 -29.96 -25.71 -7.52
N ARG A 266 -29.53 -24.57 -6.96
CA ARG A 266 -30.33 -23.78 -5.99
C ARG A 266 -31.30 -22.83 -6.69
N LEU A 267 -31.08 -22.54 -7.97
CA LEU A 267 -32.00 -21.74 -8.76
C LEU A 267 -33.21 -22.61 -9.15
N PRO A 268 -34.44 -22.10 -9.00
CA PRO A 268 -35.62 -22.83 -9.44
C PRO A 268 -35.56 -23.03 -10.96
N ALA A 269 -35.93 -24.24 -11.42
CA ALA A 269 -35.95 -24.59 -12.84
C ALA A 269 -36.97 -23.79 -13.67
N ARG A 270 -37.82 -22.99 -13.02
CA ARG A 270 -38.90 -22.20 -13.63
C ARG A 270 -38.84 -20.76 -13.12
N HIS A 271 -39.45 -19.84 -13.87
CA HIS A 271 -39.49 -18.42 -13.52
C HIS A 271 -40.14 -18.18 -12.15
N SER A 272 -39.81 -17.06 -11.51
CA SER A 272 -40.27 -16.71 -10.15
C SER A 272 -41.80 -16.75 -9.96
N ASN A 273 -42.55 -16.54 -11.04
CA ASN A 273 -44.03 -16.51 -11.01
C ASN A 273 -44.67 -17.90 -11.21
N PHE A 274 -43.89 -18.97 -11.41
CA PHE A 274 -44.40 -20.35 -11.46
C PHE A 274 -44.45 -20.90 -10.03
N ALA A 275 -45.40 -20.41 -9.23
CA ALA A 275 -45.48 -20.74 -7.81
C ALA A 275 -46.58 -21.78 -7.53
N GLY A 276 -46.19 -22.98 -7.11
CA GLY A 276 -47.07 -23.88 -6.35
C GLY A 276 -47.04 -23.50 -4.86
N SER A 277 -48.17 -23.66 -4.17
CA SER A 277 -48.26 -23.49 -2.72
C SER A 277 -48.07 -24.84 -2.02
N TYR A 278 -47.10 -24.94 -1.13
CA TYR A 278 -46.87 -26.11 -0.27
C TYR A 278 -47.33 -25.81 1.14
N THR A 279 -47.92 -26.80 1.81
CA THR A 279 -48.40 -26.67 3.19
C THR A 279 -47.58 -27.59 4.09
N ILE A 280 -46.87 -27.02 5.06
CA ILE A 280 -46.10 -27.77 6.05
C ILE A 280 -46.97 -27.99 7.28
N LYS A 281 -47.22 -29.27 7.60
CA LYS A 281 -48.01 -29.67 8.77
C LYS A 281 -47.16 -29.69 10.03
N GLY A 282 -47.72 -29.27 11.16
CA GLY A 282 -47.08 -29.39 12.48
C GLY A 282 -46.17 -28.22 12.91
N LEU A 283 -46.04 -27.17 12.09
CA LEU A 283 -45.39 -25.92 12.46
C LEU A 283 -46.46 -24.92 12.95
N LYS A 284 -46.35 -24.49 14.21
CA LYS A 284 -47.31 -23.54 14.82
C LYS A 284 -47.45 -22.27 13.96
N ALA A 285 -48.59 -22.16 13.28
CA ALA A 285 -49.03 -20.99 12.54
C ALA A 285 -50.27 -20.37 13.21
N VAL A 286 -50.63 -19.15 12.78
CA VAL A 286 -51.75 -18.37 13.34
C VAL A 286 -53.12 -18.88 12.83
N ASN A 287 -53.15 -19.83 11.90
CA ASN A 287 -54.38 -20.42 11.37
C ASN A 287 -54.95 -21.52 12.29
N ALA A 288 -56.25 -21.80 12.14
CA ALA A 288 -56.97 -22.81 12.92
C ALA A 288 -56.36 -24.22 12.78
N THR A 289 -55.79 -24.54 11.61
CA THR A 289 -55.18 -25.84 11.32
C THR A 289 -53.71 -25.96 11.74
N LYS A 290 -53.07 -24.87 12.22
CA LYS A 290 -51.65 -24.82 12.62
C LYS A 290 -50.68 -25.31 11.53
N ASP A 291 -50.94 -24.93 10.28
CA ASP A 291 -50.11 -25.30 9.12
C ASP A 291 -49.48 -24.05 8.49
N VAL A 292 -48.23 -24.15 8.02
CA VAL A 292 -47.54 -23.04 7.34
C VAL A 292 -47.58 -23.22 5.82
N VAL A 293 -48.13 -22.23 5.11
CA VAL A 293 -48.13 -22.21 3.64
C VAL A 293 -46.89 -21.49 3.10
N VAL A 294 -46.19 -22.14 2.17
CA VAL A 294 -44.95 -21.66 1.54
C VAL A 294 -45.09 -21.70 0.02
N GLY A 295 -44.90 -20.56 -0.64
CA GLY A 295 -44.97 -20.43 -2.10
C GLY A 295 -43.68 -20.83 -2.84
N ARG A 296 -42.80 -21.61 -2.20
CA ARG A 296 -41.55 -22.13 -2.77
C ARG A 296 -41.32 -23.55 -2.26
N PRO A 297 -40.80 -24.47 -3.09
CA PRO A 297 -40.41 -25.79 -2.63
C PRO A 297 -39.27 -25.66 -1.61
N ILE A 298 -39.42 -26.34 -0.46
CA ILE A 298 -38.40 -26.40 0.58
C ILE A 298 -37.66 -27.72 0.40
N ASN A 299 -36.35 -27.65 0.13
CA ASN A 299 -35.51 -28.83 -0.09
C ASN A 299 -35.24 -29.62 1.21
N ASP A 300 -35.35 -28.97 2.36
CA ASP A 300 -35.07 -29.57 3.68
C ASP A 300 -35.96 -28.89 4.74
N VAL A 301 -36.98 -29.61 5.22
CA VAL A 301 -37.99 -29.08 6.16
C VAL A 301 -37.41 -28.86 7.55
N ASP A 302 -36.38 -29.62 7.93
CA ASP A 302 -35.74 -29.54 9.25
C ASP A 302 -34.85 -28.30 9.38
N LYS A 303 -34.37 -27.76 8.25
CA LYS A 303 -33.63 -26.50 8.21
C LYS A 303 -34.57 -25.30 8.22
N VAL A 304 -35.07 -24.95 9.40
CA VAL A 304 -35.93 -23.78 9.71
C VAL A 304 -35.36 -22.43 9.22
N ALA A 305 -34.11 -22.37 8.76
CA ALA A 305 -33.46 -21.17 8.20
C ALA A 305 -34.26 -20.48 7.06
N TRP A 306 -35.10 -21.21 6.30
CA TRP A 306 -35.97 -20.62 5.27
C TRP A 306 -37.04 -19.68 5.85
N LEU A 307 -37.41 -19.82 7.14
CA LEU A 307 -38.26 -18.87 7.86
C LEU A 307 -37.53 -17.56 8.18
N GLU A 308 -36.20 -17.62 8.33
CA GLU A 308 -35.36 -16.46 8.59
C GLU A 308 -35.05 -15.66 7.32
N ASP A 309 -35.12 -16.27 6.13
CA ASP A 309 -34.94 -15.56 4.86
C ASP A 309 -36.00 -14.48 4.61
N ARG A 310 -37.19 -14.60 5.23
CA ARG A 310 -38.23 -13.56 5.22
C ARG A 310 -37.93 -12.41 6.19
N LYS A 311 -37.05 -12.62 7.18
CA LYS A 311 -36.65 -11.58 8.13
C LYS A 311 -35.47 -10.82 7.53
N ALA A 312 -35.56 -9.49 7.49
CA ALA A 312 -34.44 -8.66 7.09
C ALA A 312 -33.21 -9.01 7.95
N LYS A 313 -32.16 -9.58 7.33
CA LYS A 313 -30.91 -9.90 8.02
C LYS A 313 -30.44 -8.67 8.78
N ARG A 314 -30.15 -8.79 10.09
CA ARG A 314 -29.67 -7.68 10.91
C ARG A 314 -28.41 -7.10 10.25
N ARG A 315 -28.55 -5.93 9.63
CA ARG A 315 -27.44 -5.24 8.98
C ARG A 315 -26.46 -4.82 10.06
N THR A 316 -25.22 -5.28 9.97
CA THR A 316 -24.14 -4.80 10.84
C THR A 316 -24.05 -3.26 10.70
N PRO A 317 -24.15 -2.50 11.81
CA PRO A 317 -24.05 -1.05 11.79
C PRO A 317 -22.78 -0.60 11.05
N LYS A 318 -22.83 0.52 10.32
CA LYS A 318 -21.70 1.01 9.50
C LYS A 318 -20.37 1.05 10.26
N ASN A 319 -20.39 1.40 11.55
CA ASN A 319 -19.21 1.52 12.42
C ASN A 319 -18.63 0.18 12.89
N ARG A 320 -19.36 -0.93 12.71
CA ARG A 320 -18.94 -2.29 13.06
C ARG A 320 -18.69 -3.17 11.84
N ARG A 321 -18.77 -2.59 10.64
CA ARG A 321 -18.47 -3.33 9.41
C ARG A 321 -16.98 -3.69 9.40
N PRO A 322 -16.62 -4.90 8.95
CA PRO A 322 -15.24 -5.28 8.76
C PRO A 322 -14.50 -4.23 7.94
N PHE A 323 -13.34 -3.82 8.40
CA PHE A 323 -12.44 -2.96 7.65
C PHE A 323 -11.73 -3.80 6.58
N ASP A 324 -12.18 -3.70 5.33
CA ASP A 324 -11.43 -4.27 4.22
C ASP A 324 -10.25 -3.35 3.91
N GLY A 325 -9.07 -3.74 4.39
CA GLY A 325 -7.81 -3.14 3.94
C GLY A 325 -7.62 -3.48 2.47
N SER A 326 -7.36 -2.48 1.62
CA SER A 326 -7.16 -2.70 0.19
C SER A 326 -5.85 -3.45 -0.06
N ASP A 327 -5.91 -4.78 -0.16
CA ASP A 327 -4.86 -5.57 -0.79
C ASP A 327 -5.15 -5.65 -2.26
N ARG A 328 -4.39 -4.87 -3.02
CA ARG A 328 -4.42 -4.95 -4.48
C ARG A 328 -3.01 -5.32 -4.89
N THR A 329 -2.87 -6.59 -5.25
CA THR A 329 -1.68 -7.12 -5.90
C THR A 329 -1.94 -7.12 -7.40
N HIS A 330 -0.97 -6.63 -8.16
CA HIS A 330 -0.97 -6.64 -9.60
C HIS A 330 0.17 -7.53 -10.09
N GLN A 331 -0.13 -8.42 -11.03
CA GLN A 331 0.89 -9.19 -11.70
C GLN A 331 1.21 -8.49 -13.03
N SER A 332 2.37 -7.82 -13.07
CA SER A 332 2.84 -7.09 -14.25
C SER A 332 3.37 -8.00 -15.35
N ALA A 333 3.44 -7.46 -16.56
CA ALA A 333 4.08 -8.10 -17.70
C ALA A 333 5.53 -8.55 -17.38
N LEU A 334 5.99 -9.63 -18.02
CA LEU A 334 7.27 -10.27 -17.68
C LEU A 334 8.47 -9.31 -17.80
N ASN A 335 8.51 -8.50 -18.86
CA ASN A 335 9.55 -7.50 -19.08
C ASN A 335 9.66 -6.49 -17.92
N VAL A 336 8.52 -5.97 -17.44
CA VAL A 336 8.47 -5.05 -16.29
C VAL A 336 8.96 -5.76 -15.03
N ARG A 337 8.53 -7.01 -14.81
CA ARG A 337 8.98 -7.80 -13.65
C ARG A 337 10.48 -8.09 -13.66
N LEU A 338 11.08 -8.35 -14.84
CA LEU A 338 12.52 -8.55 -14.97
C LEU A 338 13.31 -7.27 -14.62
N ARG A 339 12.86 -6.12 -15.13
CA ARG A 339 13.50 -4.83 -14.82
C ARG A 339 13.32 -4.42 -13.35
N LEU A 340 12.17 -4.70 -12.75
CA LEU A 340 11.95 -4.53 -11.32
C LEU A 340 12.79 -5.49 -10.47
N LYS A 341 12.98 -6.74 -10.90
CA LYS A 341 13.89 -7.71 -10.27
C LYS A 341 15.33 -7.17 -10.26
N GLU A 342 15.80 -6.66 -11.39
CA GLU A 342 17.12 -6.01 -11.51
C GLU A 342 17.25 -4.81 -10.58
N LEU A 343 16.25 -3.92 -10.55
CA LEU A 343 16.20 -2.78 -9.63
C LEU A 343 16.28 -3.23 -8.17
N CYS A 344 15.50 -4.24 -7.77
CA CYS A 344 15.51 -4.75 -6.40
C CYS A 344 16.88 -5.34 -6.02
N LEU A 345 17.54 -6.07 -6.92
CA LEU A 345 18.89 -6.60 -6.69
C LEU A 345 19.91 -5.46 -6.50
N ARG A 346 19.90 -4.47 -7.40
CA ARG A 346 20.77 -3.28 -7.30
C ARG A 346 20.51 -2.48 -6.03
N LEU A 347 19.24 -2.31 -5.64
CA LEU A 347 18.85 -1.64 -4.40
C LEU A 347 19.43 -2.34 -3.17
N LEU A 348 19.26 -3.66 -3.08
CA LEU A 348 19.76 -4.46 -1.96
C LEU A 348 21.30 -4.43 -1.87
N GLU A 349 21.98 -4.50 -3.02
CA GLU A 349 23.43 -4.51 -3.09
C GLU A 349 24.06 -3.16 -2.71
N THR A 350 23.52 -2.06 -3.22
CA THR A 350 24.22 -0.76 -3.19
C THR A 350 23.71 0.23 -2.14
N ALA A 351 22.40 0.25 -1.87
CA ALA A 351 21.78 1.40 -1.22
C ALA A 351 20.88 1.05 -0.02
N TYR A 352 20.23 -0.12 -0.01
CA TYR A 352 19.18 -0.47 0.95
C TYR A 352 19.57 -0.24 2.41
N ASN A 353 20.72 -0.77 2.83
CA ASN A 353 21.14 -0.67 4.23
C ASN A 353 21.32 0.78 4.68
N ARG A 354 21.95 1.62 3.85
CA ARG A 354 22.16 3.04 4.17
C ARG A 354 20.83 3.78 4.19
N LEU A 355 20.02 3.58 3.15
CA LEU A 355 18.70 4.18 3.01
C LEU A 355 17.84 3.90 4.24
N MET A 356 17.74 2.64 4.66
CA MET A 356 16.93 2.22 5.80
C MET A 356 17.45 2.77 7.14
N ARG A 357 18.77 2.72 7.41
CA ARG A 357 19.32 3.28 8.67
C ARG A 357 19.07 4.78 8.77
N THR A 358 19.36 5.50 7.69
CA THR A 358 19.19 6.96 7.65
C THR A 358 17.72 7.34 7.75
N ALA A 359 16.84 6.67 7.02
CA ALA A 359 15.40 6.92 7.07
C ALA A 359 14.83 6.63 8.47
N LYS A 360 15.22 5.52 9.12
CA LYS A 360 14.82 5.22 10.51
C LYS A 360 15.19 6.35 11.46
N GLY A 361 16.42 6.86 11.36
CA GLY A 361 16.90 7.97 12.18
C GLY A 361 16.12 9.28 11.93
N LEU A 362 15.88 9.63 10.67
CA LEU A 362 15.15 10.84 10.30
C LEU A 362 13.66 10.77 10.68
N ILE A 363 13.01 9.63 10.45
CA ILE A 363 11.61 9.39 10.85
C ILE A 363 11.44 9.49 12.36
N SER A 364 12.40 8.98 13.14
CA SER A 364 12.35 9.04 14.60
C SER A 364 12.59 10.47 15.14
N ALA A 365 13.40 11.28 14.45
CA ALA A 365 13.71 12.66 14.85
C ALA A 365 12.61 13.66 14.44
N ASN A 366 12.05 13.51 13.24
CA ASN A 366 10.99 14.37 12.73
C ASN A 366 9.66 13.94 13.37
N ASN A 367 9.28 14.63 14.44
CA ASN A 367 8.12 14.41 15.32
C ASN A 367 6.71 14.43 14.65
N ARG A 368 6.52 13.74 13.50
CA ARG A 368 5.24 13.51 12.80
C ARG A 368 4.43 14.78 12.46
N ARG A 369 5.04 15.96 12.47
CA ARG A 369 4.35 17.25 12.29
C ARG A 369 4.00 17.52 10.82
N ASP A 370 4.84 17.09 9.88
CA ASP A 370 4.62 17.36 8.46
C ASP A 370 3.55 16.44 7.86
N LEU A 371 2.52 17.05 7.29
CA LEU A 371 1.41 16.36 6.62
C LEU A 371 1.91 15.45 5.49
N SER A 372 2.97 15.87 4.80
CA SER A 372 3.63 15.14 3.70
C SER A 372 4.37 13.88 4.17
N MET A 373 4.77 13.80 5.45
CA MET A 373 5.55 12.69 6.00
C MET A 373 4.72 11.76 6.90
N ARG A 374 3.41 11.99 7.02
CA ARG A 374 2.53 11.17 7.90
C ARG A 374 2.50 9.69 7.54
N ASN A 375 2.85 9.32 6.32
CA ASN A 375 2.84 7.94 5.83
C ASN A 375 4.25 7.36 5.65
N SER A 376 5.31 8.12 5.93
CA SER A 376 6.70 7.67 5.76
C SER A 376 6.99 6.40 6.56
N ASP A 377 6.49 6.30 7.80
CA ASP A 377 6.59 5.06 8.60
C ASP A 377 5.99 3.84 7.89
N SER A 378 4.86 4.03 7.20
CA SER A 378 4.17 2.94 6.50
C SER A 378 4.95 2.50 5.27
N HIS A 379 5.54 3.44 4.54
CA HIS A 379 6.45 3.14 3.42
C HIS A 379 7.74 2.45 3.92
N TYR A 380 8.29 2.88 5.05
CA TYR A 380 9.45 2.22 5.68
C TYR A 380 9.15 0.76 6.04
N LEU A 381 8.05 0.51 6.75
CA LEU A 381 7.64 -0.84 7.13
C LEU A 381 7.28 -1.70 5.93
N PHE A 382 6.65 -1.11 4.91
CA PHE A 382 6.39 -1.79 3.64
C PHE A 382 7.68 -2.22 2.95
N LEU A 383 8.62 -1.29 2.74
CA LEU A 383 9.88 -1.57 2.06
C LEU A 383 10.73 -2.58 2.86
N MET A 384 10.74 -2.47 4.20
CA MET A 384 11.36 -3.46 5.08
C MET A 384 10.78 -4.87 4.84
N ARG A 385 9.45 -5.01 4.90
CA ARG A 385 8.78 -6.29 4.65
C ARG A 385 9.08 -6.80 3.23
N PHE A 386 8.96 -5.94 2.23
CA PHE A 386 9.17 -6.30 0.83
C PHE A 386 10.60 -6.80 0.58
N ALA A 387 11.60 -6.03 1.02
CA ALA A 387 13.01 -6.32 0.79
C ALA A 387 13.49 -7.58 1.51
N MET A 388 13.06 -7.80 2.76
CA MET A 388 13.39 -9.03 3.49
C MET A 388 12.77 -10.28 2.83
N GLU A 389 11.51 -10.18 2.40
CA GLU A 389 10.83 -11.26 1.69
C GLU A 389 11.49 -11.54 0.34
N PHE A 390 11.82 -10.49 -0.42
CA PHE A 390 12.53 -10.59 -1.70
C PHE A 390 13.90 -11.23 -1.51
N ARG A 391 14.70 -10.79 -0.54
CA ARG A 391 16.01 -11.38 -0.21
C ARG A 391 15.91 -12.86 0.13
N ARG A 392 14.89 -13.25 0.89
CA ARG A 392 14.66 -14.65 1.28
C ARG A 392 14.35 -15.53 0.08
N LEU A 393 13.60 -15.01 -0.90
CA LEU A 393 13.21 -15.74 -2.10
C LEU A 393 14.29 -15.74 -3.19
N ALA A 394 14.99 -14.62 -3.39
CA ALA A 394 16.10 -14.48 -4.34
C ALA A 394 17.44 -15.02 -3.79
N ASN A 395 17.45 -15.53 -2.56
CA ASN A 395 18.63 -16.10 -1.87
C ASN A 395 19.86 -15.17 -1.87
N THR A 396 19.65 -13.87 -1.69
CA THR A 396 20.74 -12.89 -1.65
C THR A 396 21.43 -12.86 -0.27
N PRO A 397 22.70 -12.44 -0.16
CA PRO A 397 23.44 -12.54 1.10
C PRO A 397 22.84 -11.64 2.20
N LEU A 398 22.95 -12.07 3.47
CA LEU A 398 22.34 -11.37 4.61
C LEU A 398 22.90 -9.95 4.80
N ASN A 399 24.16 -9.72 4.42
CA ASN A 399 24.82 -8.41 4.52
C ASN A 399 24.02 -7.30 3.83
N GLN A 400 23.32 -7.59 2.73
CA GLN A 400 22.50 -6.65 1.97
C GLN A 400 21.27 -6.12 2.71
N VAL A 401 20.79 -6.83 3.74
CA VAL A 401 19.62 -6.43 4.56
C VAL A 401 19.95 -6.26 6.05
N SER A 402 21.23 -6.14 6.39
CA SER A 402 21.72 -5.98 7.77
C SER A 402 21.10 -4.80 8.54
N ALA A 403 20.60 -3.77 7.87
CA ALA A 403 19.92 -2.65 8.51
C ALA A 403 18.55 -3.01 9.14
N THR A 404 17.90 -4.06 8.64
CA THR A 404 16.55 -4.47 9.06
C THR A 404 16.51 -5.86 9.69
N VAL A 405 17.67 -6.52 9.84
CA VAL A 405 17.81 -7.79 10.55
C VAL A 405 18.61 -7.56 11.83
N GLY A 406 17.99 -7.79 12.98
CA GLY A 406 18.62 -7.63 14.29
C GLY A 406 17.64 -7.29 15.39
N VAL A 407 18.09 -7.36 16.65
CA VAL A 407 17.27 -7.08 17.83
C VAL A 407 16.66 -5.67 17.78
N GLU A 408 17.42 -4.67 17.37
CA GLU A 408 16.93 -3.29 17.24
C GLU A 408 15.84 -3.12 16.18
N ALA A 409 15.92 -3.88 15.08
CA ALA A 409 14.92 -3.84 14.04
C ALA A 409 13.61 -4.48 14.52
N PHE A 410 13.70 -5.63 15.21
CA PHE A 410 12.57 -6.27 15.87
C PHE A 410 11.90 -5.35 16.90
N HIS A 411 12.70 -4.73 17.77
CA HIS A 411 12.20 -3.79 18.76
C HIS A 411 11.48 -2.60 18.10
N HIS A 412 12.08 -2.02 17.05
CA HIS A 412 11.48 -0.90 16.33
C HIS A 412 10.10 -1.27 15.73
N VAL A 413 10.01 -2.42 15.04
CA VAL A 413 8.74 -2.88 14.46
C VAL A 413 7.69 -3.13 15.54
N GLN A 414 8.07 -3.74 16.67
CA GLN A 414 7.15 -3.96 17.78
C GLN A 414 6.64 -2.64 18.37
N THR A 415 7.54 -1.72 18.71
CA THR A 415 7.18 -0.42 19.30
C THR A 415 6.24 0.37 18.39
N GLN A 416 6.45 0.33 17.06
CA GLN A 416 5.53 0.93 16.10
C GLN A 416 4.17 0.22 16.08
N LEU A 417 4.15 -1.12 16.09
CA LEU A 417 2.90 -1.88 16.15
C LEU A 417 2.08 -1.54 17.40
N ASP A 418 2.72 -1.54 18.57
CA ASP A 418 2.07 -1.19 19.84
C ASP A 418 1.54 0.25 19.80
N SER A 419 2.35 1.22 19.35
CA SER A 419 1.94 2.62 19.19
C SER A 419 0.71 2.78 18.28
N TYR A 420 0.65 2.07 17.15
CA TYR A 420 -0.51 2.14 16.25
C TYR A 420 -1.75 1.47 16.85
N LEU A 421 -1.60 0.36 17.57
CA LEU A 421 -2.72 -0.32 18.22
C LEU A 421 -3.26 0.49 19.41
N GLU A 422 -2.41 1.21 20.13
CA GLU A 422 -2.82 2.13 21.19
C GLU A 422 -3.52 3.36 20.62
N SER A 423 -2.94 3.99 19.58
CA SER A 423 -3.54 5.14 18.89
C SER A 423 -4.90 4.78 18.27
N ALA A 424 -5.04 3.60 17.67
CA ALA A 424 -6.31 3.12 17.12
C ALA A 424 -7.41 2.94 18.18
N ARG A 425 -7.03 2.67 19.45
CA ARG A 425 -7.97 2.54 20.57
C ARG A 425 -8.32 3.88 21.19
N ALA A 426 -7.35 4.79 21.28
CA ALA A 426 -7.54 6.13 21.82
C ALA A 426 -8.39 7.00 20.86
N GLU A 427 -8.05 7.01 19.57
CA GLU A 427 -8.65 7.87 18.55
C GLU A 427 -9.69 7.12 17.71
N LYS A 428 -10.95 7.09 18.17
CA LYS A 428 -12.02 6.34 17.50
C LYS A 428 -12.34 6.82 16.08
N THR A 429 -12.12 8.10 15.78
CA THR A 429 -12.36 8.68 14.44
C THR A 429 -11.32 8.20 13.43
N GLU A 430 -10.05 8.20 13.83
CA GLU A 430 -8.90 7.80 13.00
C GLU A 430 -8.50 6.33 13.17
N ALA A 431 -9.30 5.55 13.90
CA ALA A 431 -8.98 4.16 14.23
C ALA A 431 -8.66 3.31 12.98
N LYS A 432 -9.38 3.52 11.87
CA LYS A 432 -9.12 2.82 10.59
C LYS A 432 -7.78 3.19 9.97
N ARG A 433 -7.36 4.46 10.09
CA ARG A 433 -6.07 4.94 9.60
C ARG A 433 -4.93 4.27 10.38
N HIS A 434 -5.01 4.29 11.71
CA HIS A 434 -4.04 3.61 12.57
C HIS A 434 -4.05 2.09 12.37
N GLY A 435 -5.23 1.50 12.16
CA GLY A 435 -5.36 0.08 11.79
C GLY A 435 -4.70 -0.27 10.46
N ALA A 436 -4.77 0.62 9.46
CA ALA A 436 -4.04 0.48 8.20
C ALA A 436 -2.51 0.59 8.39
N LYS A 437 -2.02 1.44 9.30
CA LYS A 437 -0.60 1.51 9.67
C LYS A 437 -0.13 0.25 10.41
N ALA A 438 -0.90 -0.21 11.39
CA ALA A 438 -0.65 -1.43 12.15
C ALA A 438 -0.51 -2.66 11.25
N ARG A 439 -1.20 -2.67 10.11
CA ARG A 439 -1.07 -3.70 9.08
C ARG A 439 0.35 -3.79 8.50
N TYR A 440 0.98 -2.67 8.15
CA TYR A 440 2.37 -2.70 7.66
C TYR A 440 3.32 -3.18 8.76
N ALA A 441 3.08 -2.79 10.01
CA ALA A 441 3.90 -3.22 11.14
C ALA A 441 3.80 -4.73 11.41
N ILE A 442 2.60 -5.32 11.43
CA ILE A 442 2.45 -6.77 11.63
C ILE A 442 3.00 -7.57 10.44
N ALA A 443 2.90 -7.05 9.22
CA ALA A 443 3.47 -7.68 8.04
C ALA A 443 5.01 -7.69 8.10
N ALA A 444 5.62 -6.58 8.52
CA ALA A 444 7.07 -6.50 8.76
C ALA A 444 7.50 -7.44 9.89
N TYR A 445 6.75 -7.48 11.00
CA TYR A 445 7.04 -8.39 12.12
C TYR A 445 6.99 -9.86 11.70
N LYS A 446 5.95 -10.24 10.94
CA LYS A 446 5.83 -11.57 10.34
C LYS A 446 7.04 -11.91 9.48
N GLU A 447 7.46 -11.01 8.59
CA GLU A 447 8.59 -11.28 7.70
C GLU A 447 9.92 -11.35 8.46
N SER A 448 10.11 -10.55 9.51
CA SER A 448 11.27 -10.67 10.38
C SER A 448 11.35 -12.07 11.00
N LEU A 449 10.23 -12.63 11.49
CA LEU A 449 10.19 -14.01 12.02
C LEU A 449 10.43 -15.07 10.92
N MET A 450 9.84 -14.92 9.74
CA MET A 450 10.07 -15.80 8.60
C MET A 450 11.55 -15.79 8.16
N THR A 451 12.18 -14.63 8.20
CA THR A 451 13.61 -14.47 7.88
C THR A 451 14.47 -15.23 8.88
N LEU A 452 14.21 -15.10 10.19
CA LEU A 452 14.92 -15.90 11.22
C LEU A 452 14.74 -17.40 11.02
N GLN A 453 13.52 -17.83 10.70
CA GLN A 453 13.23 -19.23 10.46
C GLN A 453 14.00 -19.77 9.25
N TRP A 454 14.05 -19.00 8.18
CA TRP A 454 14.80 -19.38 6.97
C TRP A 454 16.31 -19.40 7.23
N MET A 455 16.84 -18.41 7.95
CA MET A 455 18.26 -18.37 8.35
C MET A 455 18.65 -19.60 9.16
N GLY A 456 17.79 -20.05 10.09
CA GLY A 456 18.04 -21.25 10.89
C GLY A 456 18.01 -22.56 10.09
N GLN A 457 17.21 -22.66 9.03
CA GLN A 457 17.03 -23.89 8.25
C GLN A 457 17.96 -23.99 7.04
N SER A 458 18.10 -22.90 6.30
CA SER A 458 18.73 -22.86 4.98
C SER A 458 19.86 -21.84 4.88
N GLY A 459 20.10 -21.04 5.93
CA GLY A 459 21.17 -20.04 5.94
C GLY A 459 22.57 -20.62 6.09
N SER A 460 23.57 -19.77 5.83
CA SER A 460 24.99 -20.04 6.10
C SER A 460 25.25 -20.28 7.59
N ALA A 461 26.44 -20.78 7.95
CA ALA A 461 26.79 -20.97 9.36
C ALA A 461 26.72 -19.65 10.17
N GLU A 462 27.13 -18.53 9.58
CA GLU A 462 27.02 -17.19 10.18
C GLU A 462 25.57 -16.71 10.29
N ASP A 463 24.73 -17.03 9.31
CA ASP A 463 23.31 -16.67 9.36
C ASP A 463 22.60 -17.44 10.48
N ARG A 464 22.96 -18.71 10.68
CA ARG A 464 22.41 -19.55 11.75
C ARG A 464 22.80 -19.04 13.13
N THR A 465 24.07 -18.66 13.34
CA THR A 465 24.50 -18.11 14.64
C THR A 465 23.79 -16.80 14.97
N LYS A 466 23.71 -15.87 14.00
CA LYS A 466 22.94 -14.62 14.16
C LYS A 466 21.46 -14.88 14.41
N ALA A 467 20.85 -15.83 13.70
CA ALA A 467 19.45 -16.19 13.92
C ALA A 467 19.21 -16.73 15.32
N ASP A 468 20.12 -17.58 15.83
CA ASP A 468 20.05 -18.13 17.18
C ASP A 468 20.18 -17.05 18.25
N GLU A 469 21.10 -16.10 18.09
CA GLU A 469 21.26 -14.96 19.00
C GLU A 469 19.99 -14.11 19.09
N ILE A 470 19.43 -13.73 17.94
CA ILE A 470 18.21 -12.93 17.87
C ILE A 470 17.03 -13.71 18.46
N THR A 471 16.91 -15.00 18.12
CA THR A 471 15.83 -15.87 18.58
C THR A 471 15.86 -16.06 20.09
N ARG A 472 17.05 -16.26 20.69
CA ARG A 472 17.22 -16.28 22.16
C ARG A 472 16.70 -14.98 22.76
N HIS A 473 17.13 -13.84 22.26
CA HIS A 473 16.70 -12.53 22.79
C HIS A 473 15.18 -12.36 22.74
N ILE A 474 14.55 -12.72 21.61
CA ILE A 474 13.10 -12.65 21.42
C ILE A 474 12.36 -13.51 22.47
N PHE A 475 12.87 -14.70 22.82
CA PHE A 475 12.23 -15.58 23.79
C PHE A 475 12.49 -15.22 25.25
N TYR A 476 13.54 -14.45 25.55
CA TYR A 476 13.81 -13.99 26.91
C TYR A 476 12.96 -12.77 27.29
N VAL A 477 12.76 -11.85 26.35
CA VAL A 477 12.03 -10.59 26.61
C VAL A 477 10.51 -10.85 26.63
N THR A 478 9.86 -10.45 27.72
CA THR A 478 8.46 -10.77 28.01
C THR A 478 7.47 -10.14 27.04
N GLU A 479 7.84 -8.98 26.51
CA GLU A 479 7.05 -8.14 25.61
C GLU A 479 6.84 -8.88 24.28
N TYR A 480 7.88 -9.46 23.70
CA TYR A 480 7.77 -10.26 22.48
C TYR A 480 6.95 -11.54 22.71
N ARG A 481 7.10 -12.19 23.87
CA ARG A 481 6.37 -13.41 24.20
C ARG A 481 4.86 -13.19 24.29
N ASP A 482 4.46 -12.09 24.94
CA ASP A 482 3.06 -11.78 25.20
C ASP A 482 2.40 -11.06 24.01
N LEU A 483 3.18 -10.52 23.05
CA LEU A 483 2.69 -9.74 21.90
C LEU A 483 1.60 -10.47 21.11
N SER A 484 1.91 -11.61 20.50
CA SER A 484 0.99 -12.35 19.62
C SER A 484 -0.33 -12.69 20.34
N ALA A 485 -0.24 -13.19 21.57
CA ALA A 485 -1.41 -13.54 22.37
C ALA A 485 -2.21 -12.31 22.84
N SER A 486 -1.55 -11.18 23.09
CA SER A 486 -2.18 -9.91 23.45
C SER A 486 -2.93 -9.32 22.26
N VAL A 487 -2.32 -9.29 21.08
CA VAL A 487 -2.92 -8.72 19.86
C VAL A 487 -4.09 -9.58 19.38
N LEU A 488 -3.98 -10.91 19.39
CA LEU A 488 -5.08 -11.81 19.00
C LEU A 488 -6.33 -11.60 19.88
N ARG A 489 -6.15 -11.50 21.20
CA ARG A 489 -7.25 -11.26 22.14
C ARG A 489 -7.91 -9.89 21.97
N LYS A 490 -7.16 -8.91 21.47
CA LYS A 490 -7.62 -7.52 21.30
C LYS A 490 -7.97 -7.19 19.84
N TYR A 491 -8.08 -8.19 18.96
CA TYR A 491 -8.43 -7.98 17.56
C TYR A 491 -9.85 -7.39 17.44
N GLN A 492 -9.99 -6.30 16.69
CA GLN A 492 -11.26 -5.64 16.43
C GLN A 492 -11.48 -5.47 14.93
N PRO A 493 -12.49 -6.15 14.33
CA PRO A 493 -12.72 -6.11 12.89
C PRO A 493 -13.17 -4.73 12.37
N ALA A 494 -13.58 -3.81 13.25
CA ALA A 494 -14.05 -2.48 12.87
C ALA A 494 -12.94 -1.59 12.26
N TYR A 495 -11.68 -1.82 12.63
CA TYR A 495 -10.52 -1.07 12.13
C TYR A 495 -9.29 -1.93 11.85
N LEU A 496 -9.23 -3.18 12.29
CA LEU A 496 -8.21 -4.13 11.88
C LEU A 496 -8.75 -5.01 10.75
N SER A 497 -7.97 -5.11 9.67
CA SER A 497 -8.40 -5.82 8.48
C SER A 497 -8.25 -7.34 8.58
N LYS A 498 -8.96 -8.08 7.73
CA LYS A 498 -8.82 -9.54 7.63
C LYS A 498 -7.38 -9.95 7.29
N ALA A 499 -6.69 -9.17 6.48
CA ALA A 499 -5.30 -9.41 6.14
C ALA A 499 -4.33 -9.14 7.29
N PHE A 500 -4.61 -8.12 8.13
CA PHE A 500 -3.92 -7.97 9.43
C PHE A 500 -4.05 -9.25 10.26
N LEU A 501 -5.27 -9.80 10.36
CA LEU A 501 -5.51 -11.05 11.10
C LEU A 501 -4.74 -12.23 10.48
N ARG A 502 -4.75 -12.35 9.15
CA ARG A 502 -3.96 -13.39 8.44
C ARG A 502 -2.48 -13.29 8.79
N ASP A 503 -1.89 -12.10 8.68
CA ASP A 503 -0.48 -11.90 8.96
C ASP A 503 -0.14 -12.14 10.44
N LEU A 504 -1.04 -11.76 11.35
CA LEU A 504 -0.92 -12.04 12.78
C LEU A 504 -0.94 -13.55 13.09
N VAL A 505 -1.86 -14.30 12.46
CA VAL A 505 -1.95 -15.76 12.63
C VAL A 505 -0.69 -16.44 12.09
N LEU A 506 -0.21 -16.02 10.91
CA LEU A 506 1.04 -16.54 10.33
C LEU A 506 2.25 -16.21 11.21
N ALA A 507 2.38 -14.97 11.69
CA ALA A 507 3.44 -14.57 12.61
C ALA A 507 3.42 -15.42 13.90
N THR A 508 2.22 -15.66 14.45
CA THR A 508 2.04 -16.49 15.64
C THR A 508 2.47 -17.94 15.39
N HIS A 509 2.09 -18.49 14.24
CA HIS A 509 2.48 -19.85 13.86
C HIS A 509 4.01 -20.00 13.73
N VAL A 510 4.66 -19.06 13.02
CA VAL A 510 6.12 -19.06 12.85
C VAL A 510 6.83 -18.90 14.20
N TYR A 511 6.35 -17.96 15.04
CA TYR A 511 6.89 -17.76 16.38
C TYR A 511 6.83 -19.05 17.21
N LEU A 512 5.69 -19.75 17.22
CA LEU A 512 5.54 -21.01 17.95
C LEU A 512 6.44 -22.11 17.39
N ARG A 513 6.63 -22.15 16.07
CA ARG A 513 7.53 -23.12 15.43
C ARG A 513 8.99 -22.87 15.77
N LEU A 514 9.43 -21.61 15.76
CA LEU A 514 10.78 -21.21 16.23
C LEU A 514 10.99 -21.58 17.70
N LEU A 515 9.96 -21.36 18.53
CA LEU A 515 9.97 -21.70 19.95
C LEU A 515 10.10 -23.21 20.15
N GLU A 516 9.30 -24.01 19.43
CA GLU A 516 9.36 -25.47 19.49
C GLU A 516 10.74 -26.00 19.08
N GLN A 517 11.32 -25.48 18.00
CA GLN A 517 12.66 -25.83 17.53
C GLN A 517 13.72 -25.50 18.59
N SER A 518 13.63 -24.32 19.22
CA SER A 518 14.58 -23.89 20.25
C SER A 518 14.43 -24.68 21.56
N CYS A 519 13.21 -25.08 21.92
CA CYS A 519 12.96 -25.99 23.04
C CYS A 519 13.55 -27.38 22.78
N LYS A 520 13.34 -27.94 21.57
CA LYS A 520 13.90 -29.23 21.15
C LYS A 520 15.43 -29.22 21.12
N ALA A 521 16.04 -28.10 20.73
CA ALA A 521 17.49 -27.90 20.77
C ALA A 521 18.06 -27.71 22.19
N GLY A 522 17.21 -27.61 23.23
CA GLY A 522 17.64 -27.42 24.62
C GLY A 522 18.08 -26.00 24.97
N ASN A 523 17.88 -25.03 24.07
CA ASN A 523 18.30 -23.63 24.22
C ASN A 523 17.44 -22.83 25.20
N ILE A 524 16.23 -23.29 25.53
CA ILE A 524 15.29 -22.60 26.43
C ILE A 524 15.04 -23.46 27.67
N ARG A 525 15.73 -23.14 28.77
CA ARG A 525 15.59 -23.85 30.06
C ARG A 525 14.82 -23.09 31.14
N ILE A 526 14.46 -21.83 30.90
CA ILE A 526 13.89 -20.96 31.95
C ILE A 526 12.39 -20.76 31.75
N VAL A 527 11.60 -21.52 32.52
CA VAL A 527 10.19 -21.22 32.76
C VAL A 527 10.12 -20.29 33.96
N GLN A 528 10.19 -18.97 33.74
CA GLN A 528 9.79 -18.03 34.78
C GLN A 528 8.28 -18.20 35.01
N ARG A 529 7.90 -18.93 36.07
CA ARG A 529 6.51 -18.99 36.53
C ARG A 529 6.07 -17.58 36.86
N LYS A 530 5.14 -16.99 36.10
CA LYS A 530 4.40 -15.79 36.51
C LYS A 530 3.82 -16.10 37.90
N ARG A 531 4.36 -15.48 38.96
CA ARG A 531 3.73 -15.52 40.29
C ARG A 531 2.31 -15.01 40.12
N ARG A 532 1.32 -15.89 40.26
CA ARG A 532 -0.10 -15.49 40.27
C ARG A 532 -0.22 -14.45 41.38
N ARG A 533 -0.57 -13.20 41.03
CA ARG A 533 -1.00 -12.21 42.04
C ARG A 533 -2.16 -12.84 42.81
N ALA A 534 -1.93 -13.17 44.08
CA ALA A 534 -2.97 -13.69 44.94
C ALA A 534 -4.13 -12.68 44.93
N LYS A 535 -5.34 -13.14 44.60
CA LYS A 535 -6.54 -12.29 44.76
C LYS A 535 -6.58 -11.83 46.22
N PRO A 536 -6.74 -10.53 46.52
CA PRO A 536 -6.89 -10.09 47.90
C PRO A 536 -8.11 -10.82 48.47
N LYS A 537 -7.92 -11.56 49.57
CA LYS A 537 -9.02 -12.16 50.32
C LYS A 537 -9.94 -11.02 50.74
N ARG A 538 -11.21 -11.05 50.31
CA ARG A 538 -12.25 -10.17 50.86
C ARG A 538 -12.24 -10.35 52.38
N LYS A 539 -11.89 -9.29 53.11
CA LYS A 539 -12.14 -9.24 54.55
C LYS A 539 -13.65 -9.35 54.74
N GLN A 540 -14.12 -10.44 55.35
CA GLN A 540 -15.46 -10.49 55.90
C GLN A 540 -15.50 -9.45 57.02
N GLN A 541 -16.32 -8.41 56.83
CA GLN A 541 -16.72 -7.54 57.93
C GLN A 541 -17.54 -8.40 58.90
N LYS A 542 -17.08 -8.49 60.15
CA LYS A 542 -17.91 -8.88 61.27
C LYS A 542 -18.67 -7.67 61.75
#